data_AF-A0A061P9Q9-F1
#
_entry.id   AF-A0A061P9Q9-F1
#
_cell.length_a   1.000
_cell.length_b   1.000
_cell.length_c   1.000
_cell.angle_alpha   90.00
_cell.angle_beta   90.00
_cell.angle_gamma   90.00
#
_symmetry.space_group_name_H-M   'P 1'
#
loop_
_entity.id
_entity.type
_entity.pdbx_description
1 polymer ?
#
loop_
_entity_poly.entity_id
_entity_poly.type
_entity_poly.pdbx_seq_one_letter_code
_entity_poly.pdbx_strand_id
1 'polypeptide(L)'
;MTMITILHELTEKLYNHIQKPLPSGDDERERYLAMIDVYLEKREKRMNAADQPGEAVKGDREALEIVRMNEVIQERMTEIKNLIGQDLHQARMQKSIQTRYERADQGVVGEGYYFDRKN
;
A
#
# COMPACT_ATOMS: atom_id res chain seq x y z
N MET A 1 -5.39 28.54 15.84
CA MET A 1 -4.93 27.17 15.52
C MET A 1 -3.50 27.29 15.06
N THR A 2 -2.56 26.66 15.77
CA THR A 2 -1.13 26.76 15.43
C THR A 2 -0.81 25.83 14.27
N MET A 3 0.34 26.05 13.64
CA MET A 3 0.80 25.21 12.54
C MET A 3 1.00 23.76 12.99
N ILE A 4 1.52 23.58 14.21
CA ILE A 4 1.74 22.27 14.80
C ILE A 4 0.43 21.52 15.07
N THR A 5 -0.62 22.20 15.53
CA THR A 5 -1.95 21.58 15.71
C THR A 5 -2.50 21.08 14.38
N ILE A 6 -2.34 21.85 13.30
CA ILE A 6 -2.80 21.43 11.97
C ILE A 6 -2.01 20.21 11.48
N LEU A 7 -0.69 20.19 11.69
CA LEU A 7 0.15 19.05 11.32
C LEU A 7 -0.19 17.82 12.17
N HIS A 8 -0.49 18.01 13.45
CA HIS A 8 -0.94 16.97 14.36
C HIS A 8 -2.24 16.34 13.88
N GLU A 9 -3.28 17.14 13.60
CA GLU A 9 -4.55 16.64 13.07
C GLU A 9 -4.42 15.87 11.75
N LEU A 10 -3.56 16.34 10.84
CA LEU A 10 -3.31 15.63 9.58
C LEU A 10 -2.56 14.31 9.82
N THR A 11 -1.64 14.30 10.77
CA THR A 11 -0.90 13.10 11.17
C THR A 11 -1.84 12.09 11.83
N GLU A 12 -2.74 12.54 12.70
CA GLU A 12 -3.76 11.71 13.35
C GLU A 12 -4.74 11.12 12.33
N LYS A 13 -5.20 11.91 11.34
CA LYS A 13 -6.05 11.40 10.26
C LYS A 13 -5.38 10.31 9.43
N LEU A 14 -4.10 10.49 9.09
CA LEU A 14 -3.31 9.47 8.40
C LEU A 14 -3.12 8.23 9.27
N TYR A 15 -2.76 8.41 10.53
CA TYR A 15 -2.59 7.34 11.52
C TYR A 15 -3.87 6.50 11.67
N ASN A 16 -5.01 7.14 11.86
CA ASN A 16 -6.30 6.46 12.00
C ASN A 16 -6.71 5.75 10.70
N HIS A 17 -6.35 6.29 9.54
CA HIS A 17 -6.64 5.64 8.26
C HIS A 17 -5.77 4.42 8.01
N ILE A 18 -4.46 4.51 8.28
CA ILE A 18 -3.51 3.42 8.01
C ILE A 18 -3.64 2.23 8.96
N GLN A 19 -4.25 2.44 10.14
CA GLN A 19 -4.59 1.35 11.05
C GLN A 19 -5.74 0.49 10.55
N LYS A 20 -6.59 1.01 9.67
CA LYS A 20 -7.66 0.20 9.07
C LYS A 20 -7.03 -0.90 8.20
N PRO A 21 -7.62 -2.11 8.19
CA PRO A 21 -7.13 -3.19 7.36
C PRO A 21 -7.15 -2.80 5.87
N LEU A 22 -6.19 -3.31 5.12
CA LEU A 22 -6.15 -3.12 3.67
C LEU A 22 -7.38 -3.78 3.03
N PRO A 23 -8.20 -3.05 2.27
CA PRO A 23 -9.38 -3.64 1.63
C PRO A 23 -9.01 -4.74 0.63
N SER A 24 -9.85 -5.76 0.55
CA SER A 24 -9.67 -6.88 -0.39
C SER A 24 -10.20 -6.56 -1.79
N GLY A 25 -11.19 -5.68 -1.93
CA GLY A 25 -11.72 -5.26 -3.23
C GLY A 25 -10.83 -4.23 -3.93
N ASP A 26 -10.65 -4.37 -5.24
CA ASP A 26 -9.76 -3.51 -6.04
C ASP A 26 -10.14 -2.02 -5.94
N ASP A 27 -11.40 -1.67 -6.17
CA ASP A 27 -11.90 -0.28 -6.11
C ASP A 27 -11.78 0.33 -4.70
N GLU A 28 -12.00 -0.49 -3.66
CA GLU A 28 -11.90 -0.06 -2.26
C GLU A 28 -10.45 0.14 -1.86
N ARG A 29 -9.57 -0.72 -2.34
CA ARG A 29 -8.13 -0.64 -2.14
C ARG A 29 -7.56 0.59 -2.84
N GLU A 30 -7.96 0.86 -4.07
CA GLU A 30 -7.53 2.07 -4.80
C GLU A 30 -7.95 3.34 -4.05
N ARG A 31 -9.21 3.42 -3.62
CA ARG A 31 -9.71 4.54 -2.80
C ARG A 31 -8.97 4.66 -1.47
N TYR A 32 -8.64 3.54 -0.84
CA TYR A 32 -7.86 3.52 0.40
C TYR A 32 -6.46 4.10 0.21
N LEU A 33 -5.76 3.70 -0.86
CA LEU A 33 -4.42 4.20 -1.19
C LEU A 33 -4.45 5.67 -1.60
N ALA A 34 -5.42 6.08 -2.43
CA ALA A 34 -5.59 7.48 -2.82
C ALA A 34 -5.81 8.40 -1.59
N MET A 35 -6.50 7.91 -0.56
CA MET A 35 -6.67 8.67 0.68
C MET A 35 -5.36 8.83 1.47
N ILE A 36 -4.49 7.81 1.46
CA ILE A 36 -3.14 7.92 2.04
C ILE A 36 -2.36 9.03 1.33
N ASP A 37 -2.37 9.03 0.00
CA ASP A 37 -1.68 10.06 -0.80
C ASP A 37 -2.20 11.46 -0.50
N VAL A 38 -3.52 11.64 -0.42
CA VAL A 38 -4.14 12.93 -0.04
C VAL A 38 -3.66 13.42 1.32
N TYR A 39 -3.53 12.53 2.32
CA TYR A 39 -3.01 12.93 3.63
C TYR A 39 -1.53 13.27 3.60
N LEU A 40 -0.72 12.48 2.88
CA LEU A 40 0.71 12.73 2.73
C LEU A 40 0.98 14.07 2.04
N GLU A 41 0.31 14.35 0.92
CA GLU A 41 0.44 15.63 0.21
C GLU A 41 0.04 16.82 1.09
N LYS A 42 -1.06 16.69 1.84
CA LYS A 42 -1.50 17.76 2.75
C LYS A 42 -0.47 18.01 3.85
N ARG A 43 0.14 16.95 4.41
CA ARG A 43 1.20 17.07 5.41
C ARG A 43 2.44 17.72 4.82
N GLU A 44 2.89 17.28 3.65
CA GLU A 44 4.05 17.83 2.95
C GLU A 44 3.87 19.33 2.67
N LYS A 45 2.73 19.74 2.10
CA LYS A 45 2.42 21.16 1.85
C LYS A 45 2.48 21.99 3.14
N ARG A 46 2.07 21.44 4.28
CA ARG A 46 2.13 22.12 5.57
C ARG A 46 3.53 22.17 6.15
N MET A 47 4.32 21.11 6.01
CA MET A 47 5.73 21.09 6.43
C MET A 47 6.58 22.05 5.59
N ASN A 48 6.37 22.11 4.27
CA ASN A 48 7.12 23.02 3.39
C ASN A 48 6.73 24.49 3.62
N ALA A 49 5.50 24.76 4.06
CA ALA A 49 5.09 26.11 4.48
C ALA A 49 5.71 26.52 5.83
N ALA A 50 6.33 25.58 6.56
CA ALA A 50 6.89 25.78 7.90
C ALA A 50 8.34 26.27 7.92
N ASP A 51 9.03 26.30 6.78
CA ASP A 51 10.44 26.70 6.66
C ASP A 51 10.74 28.17 7.06
N GLN A 52 9.78 28.88 7.66
CA GLN A 52 10.05 30.13 8.38
C GLN A 52 10.48 29.83 9.82
N PRO A 53 11.74 30.11 10.21
CA PRO A 53 12.26 29.78 11.53
C PRO A 53 11.62 30.71 12.57
N GLY A 54 10.59 30.24 13.28
CA GLY A 54 9.85 31.09 14.21
C GLY A 54 9.38 30.43 15.50
N GLU A 55 9.06 29.13 15.51
CA GLU A 55 8.52 28.50 16.74
C GLU A 55 9.35 27.28 17.09
N ALA A 56 10.26 27.47 18.05
CA ALA A 56 11.02 26.39 18.65
C ALA A 56 10.06 25.38 19.31
N VAL A 57 9.82 24.28 18.62
CA VAL A 57 8.98 23.15 19.05
C VAL A 57 9.70 22.27 20.10
N LYS A 58 10.31 22.89 21.11
CA LYS A 58 10.91 22.15 22.24
C LYS A 58 9.93 22.18 23.41
N GLY A 59 9.24 21.05 23.63
CA GLY A 59 8.32 20.85 24.77
C GLY A 59 6.84 20.81 24.40
N ASP A 60 6.49 20.91 23.13
CA ASP A 60 5.10 20.80 22.68
C ASP A 60 4.65 19.32 22.64
N ARG A 61 3.57 19.02 23.36
CA ARG A 61 2.97 17.68 23.42
C ARG A 61 2.56 17.20 22.03
N GLU A 62 2.05 18.09 21.18
CA GLU A 62 1.59 17.75 19.83
C GLU A 62 2.75 17.28 18.95
N ALA A 63 3.95 17.85 19.11
CA ALA A 63 5.14 17.39 18.37
C ALA A 63 5.58 16.00 18.79
N LEU A 64 5.57 15.71 20.09
CA LEU A 64 5.91 14.38 20.60
C LEU A 64 4.91 13.34 20.10
N GLU A 65 3.62 13.68 20.05
CA GLU A 65 2.58 12.81 19.50
C GLU A 65 2.76 12.61 17.98
N ILE A 66 3.11 13.65 17.21
CA ILE A 66 3.46 13.53 15.78
C ILE A 66 4.61 12.54 15.57
N VAL A 67 5.70 12.65 16.35
CA VAL A 67 6.86 11.75 16.22
C VAL A 67 6.46 10.30 16.48
N ARG A 68 5.72 10.03 17.56
CA ARG A 68 5.23 8.68 17.87
C ARG A 68 4.30 8.13 16.79
N MET A 69 3.38 8.94 16.28
CA MET A 69 2.50 8.52 15.19
C MET A 69 3.28 8.21 13.91
N ASN A 70 4.34 8.97 13.62
CA ASN A 70 5.18 8.73 12.44
C ASN A 70 5.87 7.36 12.48
N GLU A 71 6.38 6.93 13.62
CA GLU A 71 6.99 5.61 13.78
C GLU A 71 6.00 4.50 13.41
N VAL A 72 4.78 4.56 13.95
CA VAL A 72 3.72 3.59 13.63
C VAL A 72 3.28 3.68 12.17
N ILE A 73 3.14 4.90 11.62
CA ILE A 73 2.80 5.08 10.21
C ILE A 73 3.87 4.43 9.31
N GLN A 74 5.15 4.60 9.61
CA GLN A 74 6.24 4.02 8.82
C GLN A 74 6.22 2.48 8.83
N GLU A 75 6.01 1.88 10.01
CA GLU A 75 5.87 0.43 10.17
C GLU A 75 4.69 -0.08 9.33
N ARG A 76 3.51 0.53 9.50
CA ARG A 76 2.29 0.14 8.78
C ARG A 76 2.40 0.34 7.27
N MET A 77 3.03 1.42 6.79
CA MET A 77 3.29 1.62 5.36
C MET A 77 4.18 0.52 4.78
N THR A 78 5.17 0.06 5.55
CA THR A 78 6.07 -1.02 5.15
C THR A 78 5.31 -2.33 5.01
N GLU A 79 4.44 -2.64 5.97
CA GLU A 79 3.58 -3.84 5.92
C GLU A 79 2.62 -3.81 4.71
N ILE A 80 1.93 -2.70 4.49
CA ILE A 80 1.02 -2.53 3.34
C ILE A 80 1.78 -2.71 2.03
N LYS A 81 2.97 -2.11 1.90
CA LYS A 81 3.82 -2.26 0.72
C LYS A 81 4.21 -3.73 0.50
N ASN A 82 4.55 -4.46 1.55
CA ASN A 82 4.92 -5.87 1.47
C ASN A 82 3.73 -6.73 1.01
N LEU A 83 2.52 -6.48 1.55
CA LEU A 83 1.30 -7.16 1.13
C LEU A 83 1.00 -6.95 -0.35
N ILE A 84 1.04 -5.69 -0.81
CA ILE A 84 0.84 -5.36 -2.23
C ILE A 84 1.89 -6.05 -3.11
N GLY A 85 3.14 -6.11 -2.65
CA GLY A 85 4.23 -6.81 -3.35
C GLY A 85 3.99 -8.32 -3.47
N GLN A 86 3.47 -8.96 -2.42
CA GLN A 86 3.09 -10.37 -2.43
C GLN A 86 1.93 -10.64 -3.40
N ASP A 87 0.89 -9.81 -3.36
CA ASP A 87 -0.26 -9.92 -4.27
C ASP A 87 0.17 -9.82 -5.74
N LEU A 88 1.06 -8.87 -6.05
CA LEU A 88 1.61 -8.70 -7.40
C LEU A 88 2.44 -9.92 -7.85
N HIS A 89 3.20 -10.51 -6.93
CA HIS A 89 3.99 -11.71 -7.23
C HIS A 89 3.08 -12.91 -7.53
N GLN A 90 2.04 -13.11 -6.72
CA GLN A 90 1.05 -14.16 -6.92
C GLN A 90 0.30 -13.99 -8.25
N ALA A 91 -0.14 -12.77 -8.59
CA ALA A 91 -0.81 -12.49 -9.86
C ALA A 91 0.10 -12.80 -11.07
N ARG A 92 1.39 -12.45 -10.99
CA ARG A 92 2.38 -12.78 -12.04
C ARG A 92 2.59 -14.29 -12.17
N MET A 93 2.67 -15.00 -11.04
CA MET A 93 2.78 -16.46 -11.03
C MET A 93 1.56 -17.12 -11.68
N GLN A 94 0.34 -16.74 -11.29
CA GLN A 94 -0.90 -17.27 -11.85
C GLN A 94 -0.97 -17.05 -13.36
N LYS A 95 -0.64 -15.84 -13.83
CA LYS A 95 -0.56 -15.55 -15.27
C LYS A 95 0.46 -16.42 -15.99
N SER A 96 1.62 -16.67 -15.36
CA SER A 96 2.65 -17.54 -15.94
C SER A 96 2.19 -19.00 -16.05
N ILE A 97 1.44 -19.49 -15.06
CA ILE A 97 0.88 -20.85 -15.04
C ILE A 97 -0.20 -20.97 -16.12
N GLN A 98 -1.14 -20.03 -16.18
CA GLN A 98 -2.19 -20.00 -17.19
C GLN A 98 -1.61 -19.98 -18.61
N THR A 99 -0.59 -19.15 -18.86
CA THR A 99 0.08 -19.10 -20.18
C THR A 99 0.76 -20.43 -20.53
N ARG A 100 1.29 -21.17 -19.54
CA ARG A 100 1.89 -22.50 -19.77
C ARG A 100 0.82 -23.55 -20.12
N TYR A 101 -0.32 -23.54 -19.44
CA TYR A 101 -1.44 -24.43 -19.75
C TYR A 101 -2.07 -24.12 -21.12
N GLU A 102 -2.34 -22.85 -21.42
CA GLU A 102 -2.86 -22.44 -22.73
C GLU A 102 -1.93 -22.84 -23.88
N ARG A 103 -0.60 -22.76 -23.69
CA ARG A 103 0.37 -23.25 -24.69
C ARG A 103 0.47 -24.77 -24.77
N ALA A 104 0.25 -25.48 -23.67
CA ALA A 104 0.24 -26.95 -23.65
C ALA A 104 -1.00 -27.50 -24.35
N ASP A 105 -2.17 -26.88 -24.17
CA ASP A 105 -3.43 -27.26 -24.82
C ASP A 105 -3.46 -26.87 -26.31
N GLN A 106 -2.72 -25.82 -26.71
CA GLN A 106 -2.48 -25.48 -28.12
C GLN A 106 -1.38 -26.34 -28.78
N GLY A 107 -0.77 -27.26 -28.03
CA GLY A 107 0.47 -27.94 -28.37
C GLY A 107 0.38 -29.47 -28.49
N VAL A 108 -0.78 -30.06 -28.84
CA VAL A 108 -0.84 -31.44 -29.36
C VAL A 108 -1.92 -31.57 -30.45
N VAL A 109 -1.62 -31.04 -31.64
CA VAL A 109 -2.11 -31.66 -32.89
C VAL A 109 -0.89 -32.29 -33.57
N GLY A 110 -0.28 -33.25 -32.88
CA GLY A 110 0.84 -34.04 -33.36
C GLY A 110 0.45 -35.50 -33.32
N GLU A 111 -0.01 -36.00 -34.48
CA GLU A 111 -0.22 -37.39 -34.90
C GLU A 111 -0.66 -38.42 -33.84
N GLY A 112 -1.86 -38.96 -34.07
CA GLY A 112 -2.50 -39.94 -33.21
C GLY A 112 -1.64 -41.16 -32.93
N TYR A 113 -1.36 -41.37 -31.65
CA TYR A 113 -1.00 -42.67 -31.11
C TYR A 113 -2.02 -43.04 -30.04
N TYR A 114 -3.07 -43.75 -30.47
CA TYR A 114 -3.93 -44.50 -29.58
C TYR A 114 -3.12 -45.68 -29.03
N PHE A 115 -2.64 -45.56 -27.79
CA PHE A 115 -2.22 -46.73 -27.03
C PHE A 115 -3.49 -47.44 -26.53
N ASP A 116 -3.96 -48.42 -27.30
CA ASP A 116 -4.82 -49.45 -26.73
C ASP A 116 -3.97 -50.28 -25.74
N ARG A 117 -4.30 -50.13 -24.46
CA ARG A 117 -3.84 -51.00 -23.39
C ARG A 117 -5.08 -51.44 -22.61
N LYS A 118 -5.68 -52.57 -22.99
CA LYS A 118 -5.46 -53.88 -22.32
C LYS A 118 -6.63 -54.84 -22.53
N ASN A 119 -6.21 -56.10 -22.76
CA ASN A 119 -6.85 -57.39 -22.47
C ASN A 119 -8.02 -57.85 -23.34
#